data_AF-A0AAE1DJH5-F1
#
_entry.id   AF-A0AAE1DJH5-F1
#
_cell.length_a   1.000
_cell.length_b   1.000
_cell.length_c   1.000
_cell.angle_alpha   90.00
_cell.angle_beta   90.00
_cell.angle_gamma   90.00
#
_symmetry.space_group_name_H-M   'P 1'
#
loop_
_entity.id
_entity.type
_entity.pdbx_description
1 polymer ?
#
loop_
_entity_poly.entity_id
_entity_poly.type
_entity_poly.pdbx_seq_one_letter_code
_entity_poly.pdbx_strand_id
1 'polypeptide(L)'
;MDSNNRPSKDNLGLSVPEETIDSSNRPSKDNLGLSEPEETTDSNNRPSKDNLGLSEPEETTDSNNRPSKDNLGLSEPEETIDSNNRPSKDNLGLSEPEETTDSSNRPSKDNLGLSEPEETIDSSNRPSKDNLGLSEPEETIDSSNRPSKDNLGLSEPEERQTKAEQPRPLRNHRRSLKGVCVYKPRV
;
A
#
# COMPACT_ATOMS: atom_id res chain seq x y z
N MET A 1 2.32 31.53 17.44
CA MET A 1 3.07 30.56 18.27
C MET A 1 2.20 29.31 18.21
N ASP A 2 2.32 28.55 17.12
CA ASP A 2 1.39 27.47 16.79
C ASP A 2 1.88 26.19 17.44
N SER A 3 1.31 25.88 18.60
CA SER A 3 1.79 24.81 19.48
C SER A 3 1.33 23.40 19.09
N ASN A 4 0.66 23.17 17.96
CA ASN A 4 -0.04 21.89 17.71
C ASN A 4 0.28 21.28 16.35
N ASN A 5 1.53 20.85 16.11
CA ASN A 5 1.88 20.23 14.83
C ASN A 5 2.57 18.88 15.01
N ARG A 6 2.21 18.13 16.06
CA ARG A 6 2.66 16.75 16.30
C ARG A 6 1.82 16.07 17.40
N PRO A 7 0.51 15.90 17.20
CA PRO A 7 -0.32 15.24 18.21
C PRO A 7 0.18 13.81 18.41
N SER A 8 0.34 13.41 19.68
CA SER A 8 0.67 12.04 20.09
C SER A 8 -0.36 11.58 21.09
N LYS A 9 -0.86 10.35 20.96
CA LYS A 9 -1.80 9.77 21.93
C LYS A 9 -1.52 8.30 22.13
N ASP A 10 -1.69 7.88 23.38
CA ASP A 10 -1.43 6.51 23.80
C ASP A 10 -2.68 6.02 24.54
N ASN A 11 -3.26 4.89 24.12
CA ASN A 11 -4.34 4.22 24.81
C ASN A 11 -3.84 2.88 25.38
N LEU A 12 -4.18 2.60 26.64
CA LEU A 12 -3.64 1.47 27.39
C LEU A 12 -4.77 0.63 27.99
N GLY A 13 -4.66 -0.69 27.87
CA GLY A 13 -5.56 -1.65 28.50
C GLY A 13 -6.76 -1.97 27.61
N LEU A 14 -7.96 -1.95 28.17
CA LEU A 14 -9.21 -2.16 27.42
C LEU A 14 -9.72 -0.80 26.93
N SER A 15 -9.76 -0.58 25.62
CA SER A 15 -10.16 0.72 25.06
C SER A 15 -10.81 0.62 23.69
N VAL A 16 -11.80 1.48 23.43
CA VAL A 16 -12.45 1.65 22.13
C VAL A 16 -12.39 3.13 21.75
N PRO A 17 -11.21 3.66 21.38
CA PRO A 17 -11.05 5.08 21.08
C PRO A 17 -11.57 5.40 19.67
N GLU A 18 -12.43 6.42 19.56
CA GLU A 18 -12.87 6.98 18.27
C GLU A 18 -12.23 8.34 18.06
N GLU A 19 -11.51 8.52 16.96
CA GLU A 19 -10.73 9.75 16.76
C GLU A 19 -10.55 10.20 15.32
N THR A 20 -10.64 11.52 15.13
CA THR A 20 -10.17 12.20 13.92
C THR A 20 -8.97 13.08 14.25
N ILE A 21 -7.89 12.93 13.49
CA ILE A 21 -6.73 13.82 13.53
C ILE A 21 -6.58 14.54 12.20
N ASP A 22 -6.51 15.86 12.27
CA ASP A 22 -5.97 16.71 11.21
C ASP A 22 -4.64 17.30 11.71
N SER A 23 -3.54 17.00 11.02
CA SER A 23 -2.23 17.53 11.35
C SER A 23 -1.38 17.78 10.12
N SER A 24 -0.75 18.96 10.07
CA SER A 24 0.20 19.26 8.97
C SER A 24 1.50 18.44 9.03
N ASN A 25 1.75 17.66 10.08
CA ASN A 25 3.06 17.07 10.36
C ASN A 25 3.01 15.57 10.69
N ARG A 26 3.41 15.15 11.89
CA ARG A 26 3.68 13.74 12.22
C ARG A 26 2.82 13.32 13.41
N PRO A 27 1.51 13.19 13.21
CA PRO A 27 0.67 12.62 14.25
C PRO A 27 1.15 11.19 14.52
N SER A 28 1.17 10.79 15.79
CA SER A 28 1.51 9.43 16.20
C SER A 28 0.47 8.90 17.18
N LYS A 29 0.14 7.62 17.09
CA LYS A 29 -0.81 6.99 17.99
C LYS A 29 -0.44 5.56 18.29
N ASP A 30 -0.53 5.22 19.57
CA ASP A 30 -0.17 3.91 20.06
C ASP A 30 -1.37 3.34 20.86
N ASN A 31 -1.92 2.20 20.44
CA ASN A 31 -2.92 1.47 21.22
C ASN A 31 -2.29 0.17 21.73
N LEU A 32 -2.33 -0.06 23.04
CA LEU A 32 -1.74 -1.24 23.68
C LEU A 32 -2.74 -1.94 24.59
N GLY A 33 -3.03 -3.21 24.31
CA GLY A 33 -3.87 -4.06 25.14
C GLY A 33 -4.97 -4.76 24.36
N LEU A 34 -6.20 -4.65 24.84
CA LEU A 34 -7.41 -5.14 24.18
C LEU A 34 -8.11 -3.92 23.60
N SER A 35 -8.04 -3.71 22.28
CA SER A 35 -8.50 -2.45 21.71
C SER A 35 -9.17 -2.54 20.35
N GLU A 36 -10.23 -1.75 20.19
CA GLU A 36 -10.97 -1.60 18.93
C GLU A 36 -10.95 -0.10 18.54
N PRO A 37 -9.82 0.45 18.08
CA PRO A 37 -9.73 1.86 17.73
C PRO A 37 -10.35 2.15 16.36
N GLU A 38 -11.18 3.19 16.29
CA GLU A 38 -11.70 3.73 15.03
C GLU A 38 -11.03 5.08 14.73
N GLU A 39 -10.30 5.18 13.63
CA GLU A 39 -9.44 6.33 13.40
C GLU A 39 -9.39 6.84 11.98
N THR A 40 -9.64 8.14 11.84
CA THR A 40 -9.37 8.90 10.61
C THR A 40 -8.19 9.85 10.81
N THR A 41 -7.19 9.79 9.94
CA THR A 41 -6.05 10.71 9.96
C THR A 41 -5.87 11.38 8.62
N ASP A 42 -5.95 12.72 8.61
CA ASP A 42 -5.49 13.56 7.51
C ASP A 42 -4.14 14.17 7.90
N SER A 43 -3.10 13.88 7.11
CA SER A 43 -1.81 14.51 7.32
C SER A 43 -0.99 14.76 6.07
N ASN A 44 -0.43 15.97 5.98
CA ASN A 44 0.53 16.32 4.95
C ASN A 44 1.85 15.51 5.00
N ASN A 45 2.18 14.85 6.11
CA ASN A 45 3.52 14.33 6.32
C ASN A 45 3.57 12.84 6.72
N ARG A 46 3.92 12.51 7.97
CA ARG A 46 4.26 11.13 8.35
C ARG A 46 3.42 10.72 9.54
N PRO A 47 2.12 10.46 9.33
CA PRO A 47 1.31 9.83 10.36
C PRO A 47 1.87 8.44 10.65
N SER A 48 1.93 8.06 11.93
CA SER A 48 2.29 6.70 12.36
C SER A 48 1.25 6.18 13.33
N LYS A 49 0.91 4.90 13.24
CA LYS A 49 -0.03 4.26 14.14
C LYS A 49 0.46 2.85 14.47
N ASP A 50 0.48 2.55 15.76
CA ASP A 50 1.00 1.29 16.27
C ASP A 50 -0.09 0.65 17.16
N ASN A 51 -0.56 -0.54 16.80
CA ASN A 51 -1.49 -1.32 17.63
C ASN A 51 -0.79 -2.58 18.15
N LEU A 52 -0.80 -2.79 19.47
CA LEU A 52 -0.11 -3.90 20.14
C LEU A 52 -1.04 -4.65 21.07
N GLY A 53 -1.24 -5.95 20.84
CA GLY A 53 -2.01 -6.82 21.73
C GLY A 53 -3.08 -7.62 21.01
N LEU A 54 -4.31 -7.62 21.54
CA LEU A 54 -5.49 -8.12 20.82
C LEU A 54 -6.23 -6.89 20.30
N SER A 55 -6.28 -6.70 18.99
CA SER A 55 -6.81 -5.47 18.43
C SER A 55 -7.53 -5.63 17.11
N GLU A 56 -8.64 -4.91 16.95
CA GLU A 56 -9.43 -4.84 15.72
C GLU A 56 -9.50 -3.35 15.31
N PRO A 57 -8.40 -2.77 14.79
CA PRO A 57 -8.37 -1.35 14.43
C PRO A 57 -9.06 -1.10 13.08
N GLU A 58 -9.97 -0.13 13.04
CA GLU A 58 -10.55 0.39 11.79
C GLU A 58 -9.93 1.75 11.47
N GLU A 59 -9.20 1.85 10.36
CA GLU A 59 -8.36 3.01 10.12
C GLU A 59 -8.32 3.53 8.70
N THR A 60 -8.71 4.80 8.54
CA THR A 60 -8.53 5.57 7.31
C THR A 60 -7.38 6.57 7.45
N THR A 61 -6.46 6.59 6.49
CA THR A 61 -5.37 7.57 6.43
C THR A 61 -5.26 8.21 5.06
N ASP A 62 -5.39 9.53 5.00
CA ASP A 62 -5.00 10.35 3.85
C ASP A 62 -3.66 11.02 4.17
N SER A 63 -2.65 10.76 3.33
CA SER A 63 -1.38 11.44 3.47
C SER A 63 -0.62 11.71 2.18
N ASN A 64 -0.13 12.93 2.05
CA ASN A 64 0.78 13.32 0.98
C ASN A 64 2.13 12.57 0.96
N ASN A 65 2.55 11.93 2.06
CA ASN A 65 3.92 11.45 2.20
C ASN A 65 4.07 9.98 2.62
N ARG A 66 4.33 9.72 3.91
CA ARG A 66 4.78 8.38 4.35
C ARG A 66 3.99 7.98 5.58
N PRO A 67 2.70 7.63 5.41
CA PRO A 67 1.97 6.98 6.47
C PRO A 67 2.61 5.62 6.76
N SER A 68 2.74 5.29 8.03
CA SER A 68 3.17 3.96 8.49
C SER A 68 2.17 3.42 9.48
N LYS A 69 1.89 2.12 9.41
CA LYS A 69 1.01 1.43 10.33
C LYS A 69 1.61 0.08 10.70
N ASP A 70 1.69 -0.18 12.01
CA ASP A 70 2.30 -1.39 12.54
C ASP A 70 1.29 -2.06 13.48
N ASN A 71 0.87 -3.29 13.17
CA ASN A 71 0.02 -4.09 14.05
C ASN A 71 0.80 -5.31 14.56
N LEU A 72 0.82 -5.51 15.88
CA LEU A 72 1.58 -6.58 16.53
C LEU A 72 0.72 -7.35 17.53
N GLY A 73 0.57 -8.66 17.32
CA GLY A 73 -0.12 -9.55 18.25
C GLY A 73 -1.17 -10.41 17.57
N LEU A 74 -2.37 -10.44 18.14
CA LEU A 74 -3.56 -11.01 17.48
C LEU A 74 -4.37 -9.83 16.95
N SER A 75 -4.48 -9.70 15.64
CA SER A 75 -5.08 -8.50 15.08
C SER A 75 -5.87 -8.72 13.80
N GLU A 76 -7.01 -8.06 13.69
CA GLU A 76 -7.86 -8.03 12.50
C GLU A 76 -8.00 -6.56 12.05
N PRO A 77 -6.94 -5.95 11.48
CA PRO A 77 -6.97 -4.55 11.09
C PRO A 77 -7.73 -4.35 9.78
N GLU A 78 -8.66 -3.40 9.77
CA GLU A 78 -9.31 -2.90 8.56
C GLU A 78 -8.73 -1.53 8.19
N GLU A 79 -8.06 -1.45 7.04
CA GLU A 79 -7.27 -0.27 6.72
C GLU A 79 -7.42 0.25 5.30
N THR A 80 -7.74 1.54 5.20
CA THR A 80 -7.68 2.31 3.96
C THR A 80 -6.56 3.34 4.02
N ILE A 81 -5.66 3.32 3.04
CA ILE A 81 -4.62 4.34 2.87
C ILE A 81 -4.72 4.96 1.48
N ASP A 82 -4.88 6.28 1.44
CA ASP A 82 -4.60 7.10 0.26
C ASP A 82 -3.26 7.82 0.49
N SER A 83 -2.29 7.59 -0.39
CA SER A 83 -1.04 8.33 -0.32
C SER A 83 -0.34 8.59 -1.64
N ASN A 84 0.08 9.84 -1.83
CA ASN A 84 0.91 10.24 -2.96
C ASN A 84 2.30 9.56 -3.01
N ASN A 85 2.80 8.94 -1.93
CA ASN A 85 4.21 8.56 -1.83
C ASN A 85 4.46 7.10 -1.38
N ARG A 86 4.82 6.87 -0.12
CA ARG A 86 5.33 5.57 0.32
C ARG A 86 4.63 5.15 1.59
N PRO A 87 3.36 4.71 1.47
CA PRO A 87 2.72 4.05 2.59
C PRO A 87 3.46 2.73 2.88
N SER A 88 3.64 2.43 4.16
CA SER A 88 4.17 1.15 4.64
C SER A 88 3.23 0.58 5.69
N LYS A 89 3.07 -0.74 5.67
CA LYS A 89 2.27 -1.46 6.63
C LYS A 89 2.96 -2.75 7.03
N ASP A 90 3.05 -2.99 8.32
CA ASP A 90 3.69 -4.17 8.87
C ASP A 90 2.71 -4.86 9.85
N ASN A 91 2.31 -6.09 9.55
CA ASN A 91 1.52 -6.92 10.47
C ASN A 91 2.38 -8.09 10.99
N LEU A 92 2.45 -8.24 12.32
CA LEU A 92 3.28 -9.26 12.97
C LEU A 92 2.48 -10.05 13.99
N GLY A 93 2.35 -11.37 13.79
CA GLY A 93 1.72 -12.27 14.75
C GLY A 93 0.69 -13.19 14.10
N LEU A 94 -0.50 -13.28 14.70
CA LEU A 94 -1.66 -13.92 14.06
C LEU A 94 -2.55 -12.79 13.56
N SER A 95 -2.72 -12.68 12.24
CA SER A 95 -3.38 -11.51 11.68
C SER A 95 -4.23 -11.80 10.46
N GLU A 96 -5.39 -11.19 10.39
CA GLU A 96 -6.30 -11.23 9.23
C GLU A 96 -6.52 -9.79 8.75
N PRO A 97 -5.52 -9.14 8.12
CA PRO A 97 -5.64 -7.75 7.73
C PRO A 97 -6.47 -7.60 6.45
N GLU A 98 -7.45 -6.70 6.47
CA GLU A 98 -8.20 -6.26 5.30
C GLU A 98 -7.72 -4.87 4.87
N GLU A 99 -7.15 -4.77 3.67
CA GLU A 99 -6.38 -3.59 3.32
C GLU A 99 -6.60 -3.07 1.90
N THR A 100 -7.00 -1.80 1.81
CA THR A 100 -6.99 -1.03 0.57
C THR A 100 -5.89 0.02 0.59
N THR A 101 -5.10 0.07 -0.48
CA THR A 101 -4.04 1.09 -0.66
C THR A 101 -4.11 1.69 -2.05
N ASP A 102 -4.39 2.99 -2.12
CA ASP A 102 -4.16 3.80 -3.31
C ASP A 102 -2.85 4.56 -3.14
N SER A 103 -1.91 4.36 -4.05
CA SER A 103 -0.70 5.17 -4.07
C SER A 103 -0.12 5.45 -5.44
N SER A 104 0.19 6.72 -5.68
CA SER A 104 0.98 7.13 -6.85
C SER A 104 2.39 6.51 -6.91
N ASN A 105 2.93 5.97 -5.81
CA ASN A 105 4.34 5.62 -5.71
C ASN A 105 4.59 4.18 -5.22
N ARG A 106 5.28 3.97 -4.10
CA ARG A 106 5.80 2.64 -3.72
C ARG A 106 5.19 2.20 -2.41
N PRO A 107 3.97 1.66 -2.43
CA PRO A 107 3.42 1.02 -1.25
C PRO A 107 4.24 -0.24 -0.93
N SER A 108 4.48 -0.48 0.36
CA SER A 108 5.09 -1.70 0.88
C SER A 108 4.17 -2.31 1.93
N LYS A 109 4.05 -3.63 1.92
CA LYS A 109 3.31 -4.37 2.92
C LYS A 109 4.06 -5.62 3.32
N ASP A 110 4.25 -5.80 4.62
CA ASP A 110 5.00 -6.91 5.17
C ASP A 110 4.12 -7.64 6.20
N ASN A 111 3.83 -8.92 5.98
CA ASN A 111 3.11 -9.76 6.95
C ASN A 111 4.03 -10.88 7.46
N LEU A 112 4.15 -11.01 8.78
CA LEU A 112 5.01 -11.99 9.43
C LEU A 112 4.25 -12.79 10.48
N GLY A 113 4.18 -14.11 10.31
CA GLY A 113 3.55 -15.02 11.28
C GLY A 113 2.54 -15.97 10.64
N LEU A 114 1.36 -16.10 11.25
CA LEU A 114 0.22 -16.76 10.61
C LEU A 114 -0.71 -15.65 10.11
N SER A 115 -0.91 -15.57 8.79
CA SER A 115 -1.64 -14.44 8.23
C SER A 115 -2.52 -14.80 7.04
N GLU A 116 -3.74 -14.28 7.03
CA GLU A 116 -4.68 -14.38 5.90
C GLU A 116 -5.00 -12.97 5.40
N PRO A 117 -4.06 -12.29 4.71
CA PRO A 117 -4.28 -10.90 4.31
C PRO A 117 -5.16 -10.81 3.07
N GLU A 118 -6.17 -9.94 3.12
CA GLU A 118 -6.98 -9.54 1.97
C GLU A 118 -6.56 -8.15 1.50
N GLU A 119 -5.97 -8.05 0.31
CA GLU A 119 -5.33 -6.82 -0.13
C GLU A 119 -5.74 -6.33 -1.52
N THR A 120 -6.17 -5.08 -1.58
CA THR A 120 -6.30 -4.32 -2.83
C THR A 120 -5.24 -3.22 -2.90
N ILE A 121 -4.44 -3.23 -3.97
CA ILE A 121 -3.47 -2.16 -4.25
C ILE A 121 -3.73 -1.57 -5.63
N ASP A 122 -3.97 -0.26 -5.66
CA ASP A 122 -3.84 0.55 -6.87
C ASP A 122 -2.54 1.36 -6.78
N SER A 123 -1.65 1.18 -7.77
CA SER A 123 -0.46 2.00 -7.84
C SER A 123 0.04 2.32 -9.25
N SER A 124 0.36 3.59 -9.47
CA SER A 124 1.10 4.01 -10.67
C SER A 124 2.52 3.43 -10.75
N ASN A 125 3.08 2.93 -9.66
CA ASN A 125 4.48 2.52 -9.57
C ASN A 125 4.62 1.08 -9.06
N ARG A 126 5.67 0.80 -8.29
CA ARG A 126 6.14 -0.56 -8.02
C ARG A 126 5.79 -0.93 -6.58
N PRO A 127 4.62 -1.56 -6.35
CA PRO A 127 4.29 -2.09 -5.03
C PRO A 127 5.24 -3.24 -4.66
N SER A 128 5.56 -3.36 -3.37
CA SER A 128 6.28 -4.50 -2.78
C SER A 128 5.42 -5.17 -1.72
N LYS A 129 5.47 -6.50 -1.67
CA LYS A 129 4.79 -7.31 -0.67
C LYS A 129 5.67 -8.46 -0.22
N ASP A 130 5.86 -8.60 1.08
CA ASP A 130 6.63 -9.69 1.65
C ASP A 130 5.79 -10.43 2.69
N ASN A 131 5.56 -11.72 2.50
CA ASN A 131 4.91 -12.57 3.50
C ASN A 131 5.90 -13.61 4.03
N LEU A 132 6.06 -13.72 5.35
CA LEU A 132 6.95 -14.68 5.98
C LEU A 132 6.22 -15.49 7.06
N GLY A 133 6.14 -16.81 6.89
CA GLY A 133 5.47 -17.71 7.84
C GLY A 133 4.45 -18.64 7.16
N LEU A 134 3.27 -18.79 7.77
CA LEU A 134 2.14 -19.48 7.14
C LEU A 134 1.18 -18.42 6.62
N SER A 135 0.88 -18.42 5.32
CA SER A 135 -0.02 -17.41 4.78
C SER A 135 -0.94 -17.88 3.67
N GLU A 136 -2.15 -17.34 3.64
CA GLU A 136 -3.14 -17.54 2.58
C GLU A 136 -3.59 -16.16 2.07
N PRO A 137 -2.73 -15.44 1.31
CA PRO A 137 -3.05 -14.08 0.89
C PRO A 137 -4.04 -14.07 -0.29
N GLU A 138 -5.07 -13.23 -0.20
CA GLU A 138 -5.94 -12.87 -1.32
C GLU A 138 -5.61 -11.47 -1.84
N GLU A 139 -5.26 -11.35 -3.11
CA GLU A 139 -4.71 -10.11 -3.62
C GLU A 139 -5.27 -9.65 -4.96
N THR A 140 -5.61 -8.36 -5.04
CA THR A 140 -5.85 -7.62 -6.27
C THR A 140 -4.85 -6.48 -6.41
N ILE A 141 -4.06 -6.48 -7.50
CA ILE A 141 -3.09 -5.43 -7.78
C ILE A 141 -3.37 -4.83 -9.16
N ASP A 142 -3.72 -3.55 -9.20
CA ASP A 142 -3.64 -2.73 -10.40
C ASP A 142 -2.36 -1.90 -10.36
N SER A 143 -1.49 -2.10 -11.35
CA SER A 143 -0.31 -1.25 -11.44
C SER A 143 0.23 -1.05 -12.84
N SER A 144 0.77 0.15 -13.09
CA SER A 144 1.45 0.44 -14.35
C SER A 144 2.83 -0.24 -14.45
N ASN A 145 3.46 -0.52 -13.31
CA ASN A 145 4.78 -1.15 -13.21
C ASN A 145 4.70 -2.51 -12.50
N ARG A 146 5.63 -3.42 -12.80
CA ARG A 146 5.56 -4.81 -12.29
C ARG A 146 5.74 -4.87 -10.75
N PRO A 147 4.79 -5.45 -9.99
CA PRO A 147 4.91 -5.65 -8.54
C PRO A 147 6.14 -6.51 -8.18
N SER A 148 6.62 -6.36 -6.95
CA SER A 148 7.57 -7.29 -6.32
C SER A 148 6.83 -8.05 -5.24
N LYS A 149 7.01 -9.36 -5.18
CA LYS A 149 6.41 -10.22 -4.16
C LYS A 149 7.37 -11.30 -3.74
N ASP A 150 7.54 -11.47 -2.43
CA ASP A 150 8.32 -12.55 -1.85
C ASP A 150 7.50 -13.25 -0.75
N ASN A 151 7.22 -14.55 -0.93
CA ASN A 151 6.60 -15.39 0.09
C ASN A 151 7.65 -16.40 0.59
N LEU A 152 7.91 -16.39 1.90
CA LEU A 152 8.86 -17.28 2.57
C LEU A 152 8.12 -18.09 3.63
N GLY A 153 8.00 -19.40 3.42
CA GLY A 153 7.28 -20.30 4.33
C GLY A 153 6.24 -21.13 3.58
N LEU A 154 5.16 -21.53 4.25
CA LEU A 154 4.06 -22.20 3.57
C LEU A 154 3.06 -21.14 3.15
N SER A 155 2.79 -21.06 1.85
CA SER A 155 1.86 -20.07 1.32
C SER A 155 0.95 -20.64 0.26
N GLU A 156 -0.34 -20.34 0.32
CA GLU A 156 -1.33 -20.64 -0.72
C GLU A 156 -1.98 -19.34 -1.22
N PRO A 157 -1.34 -18.61 -2.16
CA PRO A 157 -1.81 -17.30 -2.59
C PRO A 157 -2.89 -17.37 -3.68
N GLU A 158 -3.92 -16.53 -3.56
CA GLU A 158 -4.85 -16.18 -4.65
C GLU A 158 -4.56 -14.78 -5.18
N GLU A 159 -4.36 -14.64 -6.50
CA GLU A 159 -3.95 -13.35 -7.07
C GLU A 159 -4.66 -12.97 -8.37
N ARG A 160 -5.03 -11.69 -8.46
CA ARG A 160 -5.44 -10.98 -9.67
C ARG A 160 -4.54 -9.77 -9.91
N GLN A 161 -3.82 -9.77 -11.04
CA GLN A 161 -3.06 -8.59 -11.49
C GLN A 161 -3.66 -8.00 -12.76
N THR A 162 -3.91 -6.70 -12.75
CA THR A 162 -4.16 -5.91 -13.96
C THR A 162 -2.99 -4.97 -14.20
N LYS A 163 -2.57 -4.88 -15.46
CA LYS A 163 -1.56 -3.91 -15.89
C LYS A 163 -2.22 -2.93 -16.83
N ALA A 164 -2.21 -1.65 -16.50
CA ALA A 164 -2.56 -0.59 -17.43
C ALA A 164 -1.53 -0.54 -18.59
N GLU A 165 -1.81 -1.23 -19.72
CA GLU A 165 -1.03 -1.08 -20.94
C GLU A 165 -1.43 0.27 -21.59
N GLN A 166 -0.53 1.26 -21.60
CA GLN A 166 -0.78 2.48 -22.38
C GLN A 166 -1.07 2.09 -23.84
N PRO A 167 -2.13 2.62 -24.48
CA PRO A 167 -2.42 2.30 -25.88
C PRO A 167 -1.23 2.73 -26.75
N ARG A 168 -0.59 1.77 -27.41
CA ARG A 168 0.53 2.06 -28.33
C ARG A 168 0.01 2.97 -29.44
N PRO A 169 0.62 4.14 -29.70
CA PRO A 169 0.21 4.96 -30.83
C PRO A 169 0.46 4.17 -32.13
N LEU A 170 -0.58 4.02 -32.96
CA LEU A 170 -0.49 3.41 -34.29
C LEU A 170 0.52 4.20 -35.15
N ARG A 171 1.75 3.70 -35.24
CA ARG A 171 2.81 4.31 -36.05
C ARG A 171 2.60 3.95 -37.52
N ASN A 172 1.75 4.70 -38.21
CA ASN A 172 1.54 4.61 -39.66
C ASN A 172 2.86 4.93 -40.41
N HIS A 173 3.60 3.92 -40.83
CA HIS A 173 4.74 4.08 -41.73
C HIS A 173 4.23 4.27 -43.17
N ARG A 174 4.11 5.52 -43.63
CA ARG A 174 4.09 5.82 -45.07
C ARG A 174 5.45 5.44 -45.67
N ARG A 175 5.52 4.30 -46.37
CA ARG A 175 6.67 3.93 -47.20
C ARG A 175 6.77 4.92 -48.36
N SER A 176 7.80 5.76 -48.35
CA SER A 176 8.24 6.52 -49.53
C SER A 176 9.11 5.60 -50.40
N LEU A 177 8.65 5.29 -51.61
CA LEU A 177 9.39 4.49 -52.58
C LEU A 177 10.60 5.30 -53.08
N LYS A 178 11.81 4.87 -52.70
CA LYS A 178 13.08 5.41 -53.22
C LYS A 178 13.30 4.96 -54.67
N GLY A 179 13.90 5.86 -55.43
CA GLY A 179 14.08 5.77 -56.89
C GLY A 179 14.91 4.59 -57.39
N VAL A 180 14.58 4.19 -58.61
CA VAL A 180 15.32 3.22 -59.42
C VAL A 180 16.17 4.00 -60.43
N CYS A 181 17.49 3.91 -60.28
CA CYS A 181 18.44 4.35 -61.31
C CYS A 181 18.36 3.39 -62.50
N VAL A 182 18.04 3.92 -63.69
CA VAL A 182 18.09 3.16 -64.95
C VAL A 182 19.43 3.41 -65.64
N TYR A 183 20.21 2.35 -65.82
CA TYR A 183 21.44 2.32 -66.61
C TYR A 183 21.07 2.23 -68.10
N LYS A 184 21.57 3.14 -68.96
CA LYS A 184 21.41 3.08 -70.43
C LYS A 184 22.72 2.61 -71.06
N PRO A 185 22.73 1.56 -71.91
CA PRO A 185 23.85 1.28 -72.79
C PRO A 185 23.83 2.18 -74.05
N ARG A 186 25.02 2.53 -74.53
CA ARG A 186 25.29 3.26 -75.78
C ARG A 186 24.94 2.41 -77.01
N VAL A 187 24.34 3.06 -78.01
CA VAL A 187 24.59 2.82 -79.44
C VAL A 187 24.94 4.17 -80.04
#